data_AF-A0A932Q711-F1
#
_entry.id   AF-A0A932Q711-F1
#
_cell.length_a   1.000
_cell.length_b   1.000
_cell.length_c   1.000
_cell.angle_alpha   90.00
_cell.angle_beta   90.00
_cell.angle_gamma   90.00
#
_symmetry.space_group_name_H-M   'P 1'
#
loop_
_entity.id
_entity.type
_entity.pdbx_description
1 polymer ?
#
loop_
_entity_poly.entity_id
_entity_poly.type
_entity_poly.pdbx_seq_one_letter_code
_entity_poly.pdbx_strand_id
1 'polypeptide(L)'
;HSSFSDGKLAIPEIVDLYGSKGFGAIAITDHLCETNTLFGKAAVYMNRTLTPAVFPIYMEILKSEAKRAMKKYGMVVLPGFELTKSPELNHRSARLLGLGVSQFLSANADIVQLCRDIRAQGGVAIATETLWAQRAEIAGEVDAWEAAAGRKLSEEILESGLPKVASSGLHSSKHLSSWKTAFFCEKNPQAILKAIRDQELRLFFYDEEKANDLRKVVDVSRLGVRIGTDLIRNGAISGSFPLETQNLQVSQRASVSRFDSEAFERRGQRLKRKSGEFLSVSVPRV
;
A
#
# COMPACT_ATOMS: atom_id res chain seq x y z
N HIS A 1 9.74 3.59 5.70
CA HIS A 1 11.22 3.63 5.67
C HIS A 1 11.70 4.81 6.49
N SER A 2 12.70 4.57 7.33
CA SER A 2 13.43 5.55 8.13
C SER A 2 14.89 5.66 7.67
N SER A 3 15.68 6.44 8.39
CA SER A 3 17.12 6.55 8.17
C SER A 3 17.91 5.27 8.48
N PHE A 4 17.28 4.22 9.03
CA PHE A 4 17.87 2.88 9.12
C PHE A 4 17.98 2.18 7.76
N SER A 5 17.23 2.65 6.76
CA SER A 5 17.42 2.24 5.38
C SER A 5 17.54 3.46 4.46
N ASP A 6 16.65 3.66 3.51
CA ASP A 6 16.70 4.72 2.49
C ASP A 6 15.71 5.87 2.73
N GLY A 7 15.03 5.86 3.89
CA GLY A 7 14.19 6.97 4.34
C GLY A 7 15.01 8.20 4.75
N LYS A 8 14.38 9.38 4.66
CA LYS A 8 14.98 10.68 5.00
C LYS A 8 14.76 11.10 6.45
N LEU A 9 13.85 10.43 7.16
CA LEU A 9 13.43 10.78 8.51
C LEU A 9 13.85 9.68 9.48
N ALA A 10 14.24 10.06 10.69
CA ALA A 10 14.44 9.13 11.79
C ALA A 10 13.09 8.57 12.27
N ILE A 11 13.12 7.41 12.93
CA ILE A 11 11.90 6.76 13.47
C ILE A 11 11.07 7.72 14.35
N PRO A 12 11.64 8.50 15.29
CA PRO A 12 10.84 9.42 16.10
C PRO A 12 10.16 10.52 15.30
N GLU A 13 10.81 11.02 14.24
CA GLU A 13 10.24 12.03 13.34
C GLU A 13 9.07 11.47 12.54
N ILE A 14 9.18 10.22 12.08
CA ILE A 14 8.08 9.51 11.40
C ILE A 14 6.90 9.30 12.36
N VAL A 15 7.18 8.88 13.59
CA VAL A 15 6.15 8.69 14.62
C VAL A 15 5.44 10.00 14.94
N ASP A 16 6.18 11.11 15.08
CA ASP A 16 5.57 12.42 15.33
C ASP A 16 4.78 12.92 14.10
N LEU A 17 5.27 12.67 12.88
CA LEU A 17 4.59 13.02 11.64
C LEU A 17 3.22 12.32 11.53
N TYR A 18 3.15 11.01 11.75
CA TYR A 18 1.87 10.28 11.69
C TYR A 18 1.01 10.55 12.92
N GLY A 19 1.60 10.55 14.11
CA GLY A 19 0.88 10.74 15.37
C GLY A 19 0.20 12.11 15.45
N SER A 20 0.88 13.19 15.04
CA SER A 20 0.32 14.54 15.04
C SER A 20 -0.86 14.73 14.07
N LYS A 21 -1.02 13.82 13.11
CA LYS A 21 -2.10 13.82 12.11
C LYS A 21 -3.25 12.88 12.47
N GLY A 22 -3.20 12.28 13.65
CA GLY A 22 -4.27 11.44 14.19
C GLY A 22 -4.31 10.01 13.63
N PHE A 23 -3.23 9.54 12.99
CA PHE A 23 -3.16 8.15 12.57
C PHE A 23 -3.20 7.22 13.79
N GLY A 24 -4.05 6.19 13.73
CA GLY A 24 -4.23 5.24 14.83
C GLY A 24 -3.14 4.15 14.90
N ALA A 25 -2.46 3.90 13.79
CA ALA A 25 -1.38 2.93 13.72
C ALA A 25 -0.37 3.28 12.61
N ILE A 26 0.87 2.82 12.79
CA ILE A 26 1.92 2.82 11.78
C ILE A 26 2.78 1.56 11.91
N ALA A 27 3.22 1.00 10.78
CA ALA A 27 4.32 0.04 10.78
C ALA A 27 5.57 0.70 10.21
N ILE A 28 6.73 0.49 10.85
CA ILE A 28 8.02 0.91 10.32
C ILE A 28 8.66 -0.30 9.66
N THR A 29 8.95 -0.21 8.37
CA THR A 29 9.37 -1.34 7.52
C THR A 29 10.65 -0.99 6.76
N ASP A 30 11.74 -0.75 7.47
CA ASP A 30 13.05 -0.51 6.85
C ASP A 30 13.57 -1.73 6.06
N HIS A 31 14.38 -1.48 5.04
CA HIS A 31 14.84 -2.52 4.11
C HIS A 31 15.71 -3.59 4.77
N LEU A 32 15.45 -4.85 4.43
CA LEU A 32 16.28 -6.01 4.72
C LEU A 32 16.65 -6.68 3.38
N CYS A 33 17.88 -6.47 2.93
CA CYS A 33 18.37 -6.87 1.61
C CYS A 33 19.16 -8.18 1.66
N GLU A 34 19.20 -8.91 0.53
CA GLU A 34 19.97 -10.14 0.37
C GLU A 34 21.48 -9.93 0.54
N THR A 35 22.13 -10.60 1.47
CA THR A 35 23.56 -10.37 1.75
C THR A 35 24.49 -11.07 0.78
N ASN A 36 23.99 -12.04 0.01
CA ASN A 36 24.76 -12.81 -0.96
C ASN A 36 24.82 -12.16 -2.36
N THR A 37 24.01 -11.14 -2.63
CA THR A 37 23.97 -10.41 -3.92
C THR A 37 24.94 -9.22 -3.94
N LEU A 38 25.34 -8.75 -5.12
CA LEU A 38 26.14 -7.53 -5.24
C LEU A 38 25.36 -6.33 -4.72
N PHE A 39 24.06 -6.26 -5.05
CA PHE A 39 23.17 -5.21 -4.57
C PHE A 39 23.12 -5.15 -3.05
N GLY A 40 22.88 -6.26 -2.36
CA GLY A 40 22.76 -6.19 -0.91
C GLY A 40 24.10 -5.99 -0.20
N LYS A 41 25.22 -6.44 -0.77
CA LYS A 41 26.56 -6.03 -0.30
C LYS A 41 26.75 -4.51 -0.39
N ALA A 42 26.31 -3.90 -1.50
CA ALA A 42 26.34 -2.44 -1.64
C ALA A 42 25.38 -1.75 -0.67
N ALA A 43 24.17 -2.30 -0.45
CA ALA A 43 23.21 -1.76 0.52
C ALA A 43 23.75 -1.78 1.95
N VAL A 44 24.46 -2.86 2.35
CA VAL A 44 25.16 -2.93 3.64
C VAL A 44 26.26 -1.87 3.72
N TYR A 45 27.10 -1.75 2.69
CA TYR A 45 28.17 -0.75 2.64
C TYR A 45 27.65 0.69 2.78
N MET A 46 26.47 0.98 2.20
CA MET A 46 25.85 2.30 2.28
C MET A 46 24.97 2.53 3.52
N ASN A 47 24.91 1.57 4.46
CA ASN A 47 23.98 1.58 5.61
C ASN A 47 22.51 1.80 5.20
N ARG A 48 22.10 1.19 4.08
CA ARG A 48 20.73 1.27 3.53
C ARG A 48 19.91 0.00 3.79
N THR A 49 20.37 -0.87 4.68
CA THR A 49 19.67 -2.10 5.02
C THR A 49 19.94 -2.54 6.46
N LEU A 50 18.95 -3.17 7.07
CA LEU A 50 19.04 -3.80 8.37
C LEU A 50 19.96 -5.03 8.29
N THR A 51 20.90 -5.12 9.23
CA THR A 51 21.81 -6.26 9.39
C THR A 51 21.55 -6.97 10.71
N PRO A 52 22.03 -8.22 10.91
CA PRO A 52 21.91 -8.91 12.20
C PRO A 52 22.45 -8.09 13.38
N ALA A 53 23.49 -7.28 13.16
CA ALA A 53 24.09 -6.45 14.20
C ALA A 53 23.27 -5.19 14.52
N VAL A 54 22.60 -4.61 13.51
CA VAL A 54 21.82 -3.36 13.65
C VAL A 54 20.37 -3.63 14.07
N PHE A 55 19.83 -4.79 13.70
CA PHE A 55 18.43 -5.13 13.94
C PHE A 55 18.01 -5.07 15.42
N PRO A 56 18.80 -5.55 16.41
CA PRO A 56 18.46 -5.41 17.83
C PRO A 56 18.31 -3.95 18.27
N ILE A 57 19.17 -3.05 17.77
CA ILE A 57 19.13 -1.61 18.07
C ILE A 57 17.85 -0.99 17.47
N TYR A 58 17.56 -1.33 16.21
CA TYR A 58 16.33 -0.92 15.53
C TYR A 58 15.07 -1.34 16.32
N MET A 59 15.03 -2.58 16.80
CA MET A 59 13.92 -3.10 17.59
C MET A 59 13.75 -2.39 18.95
N GLU A 60 14.84 -2.09 19.66
CA GLU A 60 14.74 -1.36 20.93
C GLU A 60 14.25 0.09 20.73
N ILE A 61 14.65 0.75 19.64
CA ILE A 61 14.12 2.06 19.28
C ILE A 61 12.62 1.97 18.98
N LEU A 62 12.18 1.00 18.17
CA LEU A 62 10.76 0.80 17.86
C LEU A 62 9.93 0.54 19.11
N LYS A 63 10.45 -0.25 20.06
CA LYS A 63 9.79 -0.55 21.33
C LYS A 63 9.68 0.70 22.22
N SER A 64 10.72 1.52 22.29
CA SER A 64 10.67 2.81 22.98
C SER A 64 9.64 3.74 22.34
N GLU A 65 9.67 3.84 21.01
CA GLU A 65 8.78 4.70 20.25
C GLU A 65 7.32 4.22 20.26
N ALA A 66 7.07 2.91 20.35
CA ALA A 66 5.72 2.36 20.54
C ALA A 66 5.10 2.83 21.87
N LYS A 67 5.88 2.80 22.96
CA LYS A 67 5.43 3.32 24.27
C LYS A 67 5.14 4.82 24.20
N ARG A 68 6.05 5.58 23.57
CA ARG A 68 5.92 7.04 23.43
C ARG A 68 4.73 7.42 22.56
N ALA A 69 4.54 6.76 21.42
CA ALA A 69 3.45 7.00 20.47
C ALA A 69 2.08 6.70 21.10
N MET A 70 1.96 5.60 21.85
CA MET A 70 0.74 5.27 22.55
C MET A 70 0.41 6.34 23.60
N LYS A 71 1.39 6.75 24.42
CA LYS A 71 1.20 7.78 25.46
C LYS A 71 0.85 9.16 24.88
N LYS A 72 1.53 9.57 23.81
CA LYS A 72 1.43 10.94 23.27
C LYS A 72 0.28 11.09 22.26
N TYR A 73 0.01 10.06 21.46
CA TYR A 73 -0.89 10.14 20.31
C TYR A 73 -2.00 9.10 20.33
N GLY A 74 -1.97 8.11 21.24
CA GLY A 74 -2.86 6.95 21.16
C GLY A 74 -2.70 6.21 19.83
N MET A 75 -1.46 6.13 19.33
CA MET A 75 -1.08 5.50 18.07
C MET A 75 -0.26 4.23 18.34
N VAL A 76 -0.62 3.13 17.67
CA VAL A 76 0.15 1.88 17.71
C VAL A 76 1.34 1.97 16.75
N VAL A 77 2.54 1.60 17.21
CA VAL A 77 3.71 1.39 16.34
C VAL A 77 3.98 -0.10 16.24
N LEU A 78 3.86 -0.65 15.04
CA LEU A 78 4.17 -2.03 14.71
C LEU A 78 5.62 -2.14 14.24
N PRO A 79 6.42 -3.05 14.84
CA PRO A 79 7.73 -3.37 14.29
C PRO A 79 7.57 -4.15 12.98
N GLY A 80 8.47 -3.90 12.04
CA GLY A 80 8.47 -4.56 10.76
C GLY A 80 9.76 -4.35 9.97
N PHE A 81 9.82 -4.96 8.80
CA PHE A 81 10.85 -4.75 7.80
C PHE A 81 10.27 -4.96 6.39
N GLU A 82 10.96 -4.46 5.39
CA GLU A 82 10.72 -4.81 3.98
C GLU A 82 11.86 -5.69 3.46
N LEU A 83 11.59 -6.97 3.25
CA LEU A 83 12.51 -7.86 2.56
C LEU A 83 12.62 -7.43 1.11
N THR A 84 13.84 -7.12 0.67
CA THR A 84 14.12 -6.59 -0.66
C THR A 84 15.10 -7.50 -1.37
N LYS A 85 14.58 -8.29 -2.31
CA LYS A 85 15.38 -9.16 -3.17
C LYS A 85 15.69 -8.49 -4.49
N SER A 86 16.93 -8.67 -4.95
CA SER A 86 17.40 -8.08 -6.19
C SER A 86 17.05 -8.90 -7.42
N PRO A 87 16.98 -8.28 -8.62
CA PRO A 87 16.46 -8.93 -9.82
C PRO A 87 17.36 -10.03 -10.44
N GLU A 88 18.46 -10.41 -9.80
CA GLU A 88 19.67 -10.96 -10.43
C GLU A 88 19.47 -12.32 -11.13
N LEU A 89 18.32 -12.99 -10.98
CA LEU A 89 18.02 -14.25 -11.67
C LEU A 89 16.76 -14.24 -12.55
N ASN A 90 15.86 -13.26 -12.45
CA ASN A 90 14.55 -13.28 -13.15
C ASN A 90 14.01 -11.88 -13.56
N HIS A 91 14.85 -10.84 -13.57
CA HIS A 91 14.46 -9.46 -13.92
C HIS A 91 13.31 -8.87 -13.09
N ARG A 92 13.03 -9.42 -11.91
CA ARG A 92 12.00 -8.91 -11.00
C ARG A 92 12.58 -8.80 -9.61
N SER A 93 12.68 -7.56 -9.12
CA SER A 93 12.84 -7.32 -7.69
C SER A 93 11.64 -7.94 -6.97
N ALA A 94 11.84 -8.57 -5.81
CA ALA A 94 10.74 -9.05 -4.98
C ALA A 94 10.76 -8.30 -3.66
N ARG A 95 9.59 -7.77 -3.28
CA ARG A 95 9.40 -7.04 -2.02
C ARG A 95 8.27 -7.66 -1.21
N LEU A 96 8.58 -7.98 0.03
CA LEU A 96 7.68 -8.58 1.01
C LEU A 96 7.80 -7.81 2.33
N LEU A 97 6.68 -7.34 2.87
CA LEU A 97 6.66 -6.70 4.18
C LEU A 97 6.39 -7.76 5.25
N GLY A 98 7.19 -7.76 6.31
CA GLY A 98 6.92 -8.50 7.54
C GLY A 98 6.50 -7.53 8.63
N LEU A 99 5.26 -7.62 9.12
CA LEU A 99 4.77 -6.78 10.22
C LEU A 99 4.56 -7.61 11.48
N GLY A 100 4.79 -7.02 12.66
CA GLY A 100 4.65 -7.72 13.94
C GLY A 100 5.80 -8.69 14.24
N VAL A 101 6.94 -8.52 13.58
CA VAL A 101 8.15 -9.34 13.74
C VAL A 101 8.98 -8.86 14.94
N SER A 102 9.69 -9.79 15.57
CA SER A 102 10.54 -9.53 16.75
C SER A 102 11.98 -9.99 16.60
N GLN A 103 12.24 -10.90 15.66
CA GLN A 103 13.56 -11.47 15.41
C GLN A 103 14.01 -11.17 13.98
N PHE A 104 15.33 -11.02 13.80
CA PHE A 104 15.93 -10.85 12.50
C PHE A 104 15.69 -12.08 11.62
N LEU A 105 15.34 -11.87 10.35
CA LEU A 105 15.26 -12.91 9.33
C LEU A 105 16.27 -12.65 8.22
N SER A 106 16.90 -13.70 7.69
CA SER A 106 17.81 -13.55 6.57
C SER A 106 17.04 -13.38 5.26
N ALA A 107 17.25 -12.29 4.53
CA ALA A 107 16.66 -12.09 3.20
C ALA A 107 17.09 -13.12 2.14
N ASN A 108 18.09 -13.95 2.43
CA ASN A 108 18.60 -14.94 1.49
C ASN A 108 17.67 -16.16 1.32
N ALA A 109 16.76 -16.41 2.28
CA ALA A 109 15.75 -17.46 2.15
C ALA A 109 14.78 -17.16 1.00
N ASP A 110 14.12 -18.17 0.44
CA ASP A 110 13.10 -17.96 -0.59
C ASP A 110 11.84 -17.28 -0.01
N ILE A 111 10.99 -16.73 -0.88
CA ILE A 111 9.82 -15.93 -0.47
C ILE A 111 8.82 -16.76 0.34
N VAL A 112 8.62 -18.04 0.02
CA VAL A 112 7.68 -18.91 0.73
C VAL A 112 8.17 -19.13 2.16
N GLN A 113 9.45 -19.48 2.31
CA GLN A 113 10.06 -19.65 3.63
C GLN A 113 10.03 -18.36 4.44
N LEU A 114 10.32 -17.20 3.82
CA LEU A 114 10.24 -15.90 4.48
C LEU A 114 8.83 -15.59 4.99
N CYS A 115 7.78 -15.90 4.22
CA CYS A 115 6.39 -15.74 4.67
C CYS A 115 6.09 -16.61 5.91
N ARG A 116 6.53 -17.87 5.88
CA ARG A 116 6.36 -18.82 6.99
C ARG A 116 7.11 -18.38 8.23
N ASP A 117 8.34 -17.89 8.08
CA ASP A 117 9.16 -17.40 9.18
C ASP A 117 8.56 -16.14 9.83
N ILE A 118 7.98 -15.23 9.03
CA ILE A 118 7.22 -14.07 9.55
C ILE A 118 6.03 -14.55 10.39
N ARG A 119 5.25 -15.49 9.85
CA ARG A 119 4.07 -16.04 10.52
C ARG A 119 4.42 -16.84 11.77
N ALA A 120 5.55 -17.54 11.78
CA ALA A 120 6.06 -18.26 12.94
C ALA A 120 6.36 -17.33 14.13
N GLN A 121 6.63 -16.04 13.87
CA GLN A 121 6.76 -15.02 14.91
C GLN A 121 5.42 -14.39 15.34
N GLY A 122 4.29 -14.84 14.78
CA GLY A 122 2.97 -14.25 14.99
C GLY A 122 2.67 -13.02 14.10
N GLY A 123 3.62 -12.65 13.23
CA GLY A 123 3.49 -11.53 12.32
C GLY A 123 2.61 -11.80 11.10
N VAL A 124 2.47 -10.80 10.23
CA VAL A 124 1.82 -10.93 8.92
C VAL A 124 2.79 -10.66 7.78
N ALA A 125 2.72 -11.47 6.75
CA ALA A 125 3.47 -11.35 5.51
C ALA A 125 2.61 -10.66 4.45
N ILE A 126 3.06 -9.52 3.92
CA ILE A 126 2.33 -8.75 2.92
C ILE A 126 3.17 -8.66 1.65
N ALA A 127 2.68 -9.26 0.56
CA ALA A 127 3.34 -9.17 -0.73
C ALA A 127 3.05 -7.83 -1.41
N THR A 128 4.07 -7.25 -2.04
CA THR A 128 3.88 -6.06 -2.88
C THR A 128 3.51 -6.45 -4.33
N GLU A 129 3.16 -5.46 -5.13
CA GLU A 129 2.91 -5.61 -6.58
C GLU A 129 4.07 -6.31 -7.31
N THR A 130 5.30 -6.20 -6.81
CA THR A 130 6.47 -6.83 -7.43
C THR A 130 6.41 -8.36 -7.47
N LEU A 131 5.66 -8.96 -6.55
CA LEU A 131 5.43 -10.41 -6.46
C LEU A 131 4.17 -10.87 -7.20
N TRP A 132 3.42 -9.96 -7.83
CA TRP A 132 2.11 -10.27 -8.41
C TRP A 132 2.14 -11.32 -9.51
N ALA A 133 3.22 -11.37 -10.27
CA ALA A 133 3.39 -12.38 -11.30
C ALA A 133 3.56 -13.81 -10.73
N GLN A 134 3.94 -13.95 -9.46
CA GLN A 134 4.08 -15.22 -8.74
C GLN A 134 2.86 -15.51 -7.84
N ARG A 135 1.78 -14.73 -7.93
CA ARG A 135 0.62 -14.82 -7.01
C ARG A 135 0.02 -16.21 -6.91
N ALA A 136 -0.02 -16.98 -8.00
CA ALA A 136 -0.61 -18.32 -7.98
C ALA A 136 0.18 -19.28 -7.06
N GLU A 137 1.49 -19.06 -6.92
CA GLU A 137 2.37 -19.87 -6.06
C GLU A 137 2.31 -19.39 -4.60
N ILE A 138 2.29 -18.07 -4.37
CA ILE A 138 2.46 -17.52 -3.02
C ILE A 138 1.16 -17.06 -2.34
N ALA A 139 0.01 -17.09 -3.02
CA ALA A 139 -1.25 -16.58 -2.47
C ALA A 139 -1.67 -17.28 -1.16
N GLY A 140 -1.30 -18.54 -0.97
CA GLY A 140 -1.57 -19.29 0.26
C GLY A 140 -0.57 -19.03 1.40
N GLU A 141 0.53 -18.32 1.10
CA GLU A 141 1.62 -18.08 2.05
C GLU A 141 1.57 -16.67 2.65
N VAL A 142 1.05 -15.70 1.89
CA VAL A 142 0.91 -14.30 2.31
C VAL A 142 -0.44 -14.03 2.97
N ASP A 143 -0.48 -13.14 3.95
CA ASP A 143 -1.71 -12.73 4.63
C ASP A 143 -2.47 -11.63 3.85
N ALA A 144 -1.75 -10.81 3.06
CA ALA A 144 -2.34 -9.77 2.22
C ALA A 144 -1.43 -9.33 1.07
N TRP A 145 -2.01 -8.59 0.13
CA TRP A 145 -1.32 -7.92 -0.97
C TRP A 145 -1.39 -6.40 -0.81
N GLU A 146 -0.29 -5.70 -1.06
CA GLU A 146 -0.30 -4.25 -1.14
C GLU A 146 -0.94 -3.80 -2.46
N ALA A 147 -2.23 -3.51 -2.42
CA ALA A 147 -3.00 -3.09 -3.59
C ALA A 147 -2.78 -1.62 -3.94
N ALA A 148 -2.25 -0.82 -3.01
CA ALA A 148 -1.86 0.55 -3.26
C ALA A 148 -0.67 0.97 -2.39
N ALA A 149 0.29 1.65 -3.01
CA ALA A 149 1.49 2.16 -2.38
C ALA A 149 1.70 3.62 -2.81
N GLY A 150 1.77 4.52 -1.83
CA GLY A 150 1.88 5.94 -2.12
C GLY A 150 0.63 6.44 -2.86
N ARG A 151 0.80 7.03 -4.04
CA ARG A 151 -0.33 7.47 -4.89
C ARG A 151 -0.72 6.45 -5.96
N LYS A 152 0.04 5.35 -6.08
CA LYS A 152 -0.19 4.30 -7.07
C LYS A 152 -1.16 3.27 -6.52
N LEU A 153 -2.06 2.81 -7.37
CA LEU A 153 -3.04 1.78 -7.10
C LEU A 153 -2.90 0.70 -8.19
N SER A 154 -2.99 -0.57 -7.78
CA SER A 154 -2.94 -1.73 -8.66
C SER A 154 -4.35 -2.27 -8.84
N GLU A 155 -4.95 -1.99 -9.99
CA GLU A 155 -6.31 -2.43 -10.33
C GLU A 155 -6.42 -3.96 -10.30
N GLU A 156 -5.40 -4.65 -10.82
CA GLU A 156 -5.36 -6.12 -10.82
C GLU A 156 -5.44 -6.72 -9.41
N ILE A 157 -4.71 -6.15 -8.44
CA ILE A 157 -4.75 -6.62 -7.05
C ILE A 157 -6.10 -6.29 -6.39
N LEU A 158 -6.66 -5.11 -6.67
CA LEU A 158 -7.96 -4.73 -6.13
C LEU A 158 -9.07 -5.67 -6.63
N GLU A 159 -9.10 -5.95 -7.93
CA GLU A 159 -10.13 -6.75 -8.59
C GLU A 159 -9.98 -8.25 -8.35
N SER A 160 -8.79 -8.71 -7.91
CA SER A 160 -8.52 -10.14 -7.71
C SER A 160 -9.34 -10.85 -6.64
N GLY A 161 -10.02 -10.11 -5.76
CA GLY A 161 -10.69 -10.68 -4.58
C GLY A 161 -9.74 -11.19 -3.48
N LEU A 162 -8.41 -11.11 -3.66
CA LEU A 162 -7.44 -11.51 -2.64
C LEU A 162 -7.37 -10.50 -1.47
N PRO A 163 -6.97 -10.95 -0.27
CA PRO A 163 -6.73 -10.08 0.87
C PRO A 163 -5.77 -8.95 0.51
N LYS A 164 -6.07 -7.72 0.93
CA LYS A 164 -5.37 -6.53 0.48
C LYS A 164 -5.20 -5.48 1.56
N VAL A 165 -4.17 -4.66 1.41
CA VAL A 165 -3.90 -3.47 2.21
C VAL A 165 -3.44 -2.33 1.30
N ALA A 166 -3.38 -1.13 1.86
CA ALA A 166 -2.74 0.01 1.25
C ALA A 166 -1.79 0.70 2.23
N SER A 167 -0.66 1.17 1.71
CA SER A 167 0.39 1.82 2.49
C SER A 167 0.89 3.10 1.80
N SER A 168 1.68 3.89 2.53
CA SER A 168 2.24 5.13 2.01
C SER A 168 3.52 4.94 1.21
N GLY A 169 4.25 3.83 1.38
CA GLY A 169 5.62 3.71 0.86
C GLY A 169 6.51 4.89 1.29
N LEU A 170 6.37 5.36 2.54
CA LEU A 170 6.96 6.62 2.98
C LEU A 170 8.48 6.54 3.07
N HIS A 171 9.15 7.42 2.33
CA HIS A 171 10.59 7.70 2.40
C HIS A 171 10.89 9.17 2.73
N SER A 172 9.90 10.05 2.58
CA SER A 172 9.98 11.46 2.95
C SER A 172 8.60 11.96 3.38
N SER A 173 8.53 13.08 4.10
CA SER A 173 7.27 13.68 4.55
C SER A 173 6.28 13.94 3.40
N LYS A 174 6.78 14.24 2.19
CA LYS A 174 5.95 14.43 0.98
C LYS A 174 5.12 13.20 0.59
N HIS A 175 5.47 12.01 1.08
CA HIS A 175 4.74 10.77 0.78
C HIS A 175 3.56 10.55 1.74
N LEU A 176 3.30 11.46 2.68
CA LEU A 176 2.20 11.33 3.63
C LEU A 176 0.84 11.32 2.92
N SER A 177 0.64 12.17 1.91
CA SER A 177 -0.52 12.14 1.02
C SER A 177 -0.47 10.90 0.11
N SER A 178 -1.19 9.86 0.51
CA SER A 178 -1.14 8.54 -0.12
C SER A 178 -2.29 7.66 0.33
N TRP A 179 -2.48 6.53 -0.36
CA TRP A 179 -3.37 5.47 0.07
C TRP A 179 -2.98 4.92 1.46
N LYS A 180 -3.99 4.51 2.22
CA LYS A 180 -3.92 4.04 3.60
C LYS A 180 -4.93 2.95 3.84
N THR A 181 -4.73 2.23 4.93
CA THR A 181 -5.66 1.24 5.46
C THR A 181 -6.29 1.78 6.75
N ALA A 182 -7.61 1.78 6.83
CA ALA A 182 -8.38 1.99 8.05
C ALA A 182 -8.81 0.62 8.59
N PHE A 183 -8.50 0.33 9.86
CA PHE A 183 -8.83 -0.93 10.51
C PHE A 183 -10.05 -0.78 11.41
N PHE A 184 -10.94 -1.77 11.42
CA PHE A 184 -12.13 -1.81 12.27
C PHE A 184 -11.89 -2.70 13.48
N CYS A 185 -10.90 -2.34 14.29
CA CYS A 185 -10.48 -3.13 15.44
C CYS A 185 -10.02 -2.24 16.61
N GLU A 186 -9.74 -2.86 17.76
CA GLU A 186 -9.10 -2.17 18.88
C GLU A 186 -7.70 -1.66 18.49
N LYS A 187 -7.25 -0.59 19.16
CA LYS A 187 -5.91 -0.01 19.00
C LYS A 187 -4.84 -0.86 19.71
N ASN A 188 -4.69 -2.09 19.25
CA ASN A 188 -3.77 -3.09 19.78
C ASN A 188 -3.01 -3.75 18.61
N PRO A 189 -1.68 -3.98 18.74
CA PRO A 189 -0.90 -4.68 17.73
C PRO A 189 -1.55 -5.97 17.19
N GLN A 190 -1.99 -6.87 18.07
CA GLN A 190 -2.56 -8.16 17.68
C GLN A 190 -3.92 -8.02 16.99
N ALA A 191 -4.73 -7.07 17.43
CA ALA A 191 -6.02 -6.77 16.79
C ALA A 191 -5.82 -6.25 15.36
N ILE A 192 -4.81 -5.40 15.13
CA ILE A 192 -4.48 -4.90 13.78
C ILE A 192 -3.97 -6.03 12.88
N LEU A 193 -3.05 -6.88 13.38
CA LEU A 193 -2.55 -8.03 12.62
C LEU A 193 -3.69 -9.00 12.27
N LYS A 194 -4.62 -9.23 13.20
CA LYS A 194 -5.83 -10.04 12.95
C LYS A 194 -6.74 -9.39 11.92
N ALA A 195 -7.00 -8.08 12.02
CA ALA A 195 -7.82 -7.34 11.06
C ALA A 195 -7.25 -7.38 9.63
N ILE A 196 -5.92 -7.43 9.47
CA ILE A 196 -5.28 -7.68 8.18
C ILE A 196 -5.65 -9.06 7.64
N ARG A 197 -5.55 -10.12 8.46
CA ARG A 197 -5.88 -11.49 8.02
C ARG A 197 -7.36 -11.65 7.67
N ASP A 198 -8.22 -11.09 8.50
CA ASP A 198 -9.68 -11.23 8.36
C ASP A 198 -10.29 -10.20 7.41
N GLN A 199 -9.48 -9.27 6.90
CA GLN A 199 -9.91 -8.20 6.02
C GLN A 199 -10.98 -7.29 6.65
N GLU A 200 -10.91 -7.10 7.98
CA GLU A 200 -11.72 -6.14 8.75
C GLU A 200 -11.15 -4.72 8.60
N LEU A 201 -11.13 -4.25 7.35
CA LEU A 201 -10.45 -3.02 6.97
C LEU A 201 -11.09 -2.33 5.75
N ARG A 202 -10.68 -1.09 5.51
CA ARG A 202 -11.03 -0.30 4.33
C ARG A 202 -9.79 0.41 3.79
N LEU A 203 -9.68 0.48 2.46
CA LEU A 203 -8.68 1.31 1.80
C LEU A 203 -9.24 2.73 1.59
N PHE A 204 -8.42 3.75 1.80
CA PHE A 204 -8.78 5.14 1.53
C PHE A 204 -7.56 5.96 1.14
N PHE A 205 -7.77 7.04 0.38
CA PHE A 205 -6.71 7.99 0.07
C PHE A 205 -6.69 9.11 1.10
N TYR A 206 -5.56 9.27 1.79
CA TYR A 206 -5.31 10.40 2.67
C TYR A 206 -4.62 11.52 1.89
N ASP A 207 -5.17 12.72 1.94
CA ASP A 207 -4.63 13.92 1.31
C ASP A 207 -4.33 14.93 2.41
N GLU A 208 -3.06 15.20 2.70
CA GLU A 208 -2.63 16.09 3.79
C GLU A 208 -3.15 17.52 3.63
N GLU A 209 -3.17 18.05 2.42
CA GLU A 209 -3.62 19.43 2.16
C GLU A 209 -5.11 19.56 2.44
N LYS A 210 -5.87 18.54 2.04
CA LYS A 210 -7.30 18.44 2.32
C LYS A 210 -7.60 17.88 3.69
N ALA A 211 -6.66 17.27 4.42
CA ALA A 211 -6.92 16.69 5.73
C ALA A 211 -7.29 17.73 6.78
N ASN A 212 -6.90 18.98 6.58
CA ASN A 212 -7.43 20.12 7.33
C ASN A 212 -8.94 20.37 7.06
N ASP A 213 -9.53 19.72 6.05
CA ASP A 213 -10.92 19.81 5.57
C ASP A 213 -11.66 18.43 5.53
N LEU A 214 -10.96 17.28 5.67
CA LEU A 214 -11.50 15.91 5.51
C LEU A 214 -12.34 15.37 6.69
N ARG A 215 -13.12 16.24 7.35
CA ARG A 215 -14.37 15.79 8.01
C ARG A 215 -15.45 15.37 6.99
N LYS A 216 -15.18 15.48 5.69
CA LYS A 216 -16.04 15.00 4.60
C LYS A 216 -15.43 13.78 3.93
N VAL A 217 -16.03 12.62 4.20
CA VAL A 217 -15.61 11.27 3.77
C VAL A 217 -15.80 11.10 2.26
N VAL A 218 -14.81 10.51 1.57
CA VAL A 218 -14.98 9.99 0.20
C VAL A 218 -15.77 8.68 0.28
N ASP A 219 -16.89 8.59 -0.43
CA ASP A 219 -17.73 7.39 -0.50
C ASP A 219 -17.09 6.33 -1.42
N VAL A 220 -16.66 5.21 -0.81
CA VAL A 220 -16.01 4.08 -1.49
C VAL A 220 -16.98 2.93 -1.77
N SER A 221 -18.28 3.09 -1.48
CA SER A 221 -19.31 2.09 -1.78
C SER A 221 -19.36 1.72 -3.27
N ARG A 222 -18.87 2.59 -4.16
CA ARG A 222 -18.81 2.38 -5.61
C ARG A 222 -17.66 1.47 -6.08
N LEU A 223 -16.71 1.10 -5.20
CA LEU A 223 -15.53 0.28 -5.56
C LEU A 223 -15.70 -1.22 -5.28
N GLY A 224 -16.92 -1.69 -5.03
CA GLY A 224 -17.20 -3.13 -4.87
C GLY A 224 -16.57 -3.78 -3.63
N VAL A 225 -16.05 -2.99 -2.69
CA VAL A 225 -15.59 -3.48 -1.39
C VAL A 225 -16.83 -3.92 -0.60
N ARG A 226 -17.01 -5.23 -0.39
CA ARG A 226 -18.03 -5.76 0.51
C ARG A 226 -17.74 -5.23 1.92
N ILE A 227 -18.54 -4.27 2.36
CA ILE A 227 -18.59 -3.82 3.74
C ILE A 227 -19.11 -5.01 4.56
N GLY A 228 -18.29 -5.51 5.49
CA GLY A 228 -18.77 -6.43 6.51
C GLY A 228 -19.97 -5.81 7.23
N THR A 229 -21.04 -6.57 7.34
CA THR A 229 -22.37 -6.15 7.78
C THR A 229 -22.37 -5.35 9.09
N ASP A 230 -22.93 -4.14 8.99
CA ASP A 230 -23.79 -3.45 9.96
C ASP A 230 -23.23 -2.91 11.30
N LEU A 231 -23.38 -1.57 11.40
CA LEU A 231 -23.77 -0.72 12.56
C LEU A 231 -22.75 0.38 12.92
N ILE A 232 -22.72 1.45 12.12
CA ILE A 232 -22.51 2.78 12.71
C ILE A 232 -23.87 3.21 13.29
N ARG A 233 -24.13 2.86 14.55
CA ARG A 233 -25.12 3.58 15.37
C ARG A 233 -24.54 4.96 15.63
N ASN A 234 -24.98 5.95 14.85
CA ASN A 234 -24.81 7.36 15.22
C ASN A 234 -25.67 7.63 16.46
N GLY A 235 -25.01 7.70 17.62
CA GLY A 235 -25.59 8.30 18.82
C GLY A 235 -25.93 9.76 18.52
N ALA A 236 -27.17 10.12 18.84
CA ALA A 236 -27.77 11.42 18.61
C ALA A 236 -26.97 12.57 19.21
N ILE A 237 -26.81 13.65 18.44
CA ILE A 237 -26.75 15.00 19.00
C ILE A 237 -27.95 15.74 18.42
N SER A 238 -28.96 15.89 19.27
CA SER A 238 -30.08 16.80 19.07
C SER A 238 -29.55 18.24 19.03
N GLY A 239 -29.78 18.92 17.92
CA GLY A 239 -29.50 20.35 17.75
C GLY A 239 -30.40 20.90 16.66
N SER A 240 -31.61 21.30 17.06
CA SER A 240 -32.57 22.02 16.24
C SER A 240 -32.04 23.41 15.87
N PHE A 241 -32.02 23.75 14.57
CA PHE A 241 -32.03 25.14 14.10
C PHE A 241 -32.85 25.28 12.79
N PRO A 242 -33.44 26.47 12.55
CA PRO A 242 -34.65 26.64 11.76
C PRO A 242 -34.39 26.77 10.25
N LEU A 243 -35.42 26.42 9.48
CA LEU A 243 -35.52 26.66 8.04
C LEU A 243 -35.80 28.13 7.79
N GLU A 244 -34.88 28.79 7.08
CA GLU A 244 -35.14 30.09 6.46
C GLU A 244 -35.13 29.91 4.93
N THR A 245 -36.30 30.10 4.35
CA THR A 245 -36.58 30.10 2.92
C THR A 245 -36.08 31.38 2.26
N GLN A 246 -35.34 31.27 1.15
CA GLN A 246 -35.40 32.29 0.10
C GLN A 246 -35.45 31.66 -1.30
N ASN A 247 -36.51 32.05 -2.01
CA ASN A 247 -36.78 31.86 -3.42
C ASN A 247 -35.71 32.52 -4.29
N LEU A 248 -35.42 31.95 -5.47
CA LEU A 248 -35.46 32.72 -6.71
C LEU A 248 -35.58 31.81 -7.93
N GLN A 249 -36.51 32.24 -8.79
CA GLN A 249 -37.04 31.60 -9.99
C GLN A 249 -35.99 31.48 -11.10
N VAL A 250 -36.09 30.41 -11.91
CA VAL A 250 -35.81 30.53 -13.36
C VAL A 250 -36.92 29.81 -14.11
N SER A 251 -37.53 30.55 -15.03
CA SER A 251 -38.66 30.15 -15.85
C SER A 251 -38.29 29.16 -16.95
N GLN A 252 -39.28 28.34 -17.29
CA GLN A 252 -39.30 27.50 -18.49
C GLN A 252 -39.28 28.34 -19.76
N ARG A 253 -38.61 27.83 -20.80
CA ARG A 253 -39.23 27.71 -22.13
C ARG A 253 -38.58 26.59 -22.94
N ALA A 254 -39.44 25.71 -23.42
CA ALA A 254 -39.16 24.60 -24.31
C ALA A 254 -39.13 25.07 -25.77
N SER A 255 -38.38 24.38 -26.63
CA SER A 255 -38.89 23.91 -27.93
C SER A 255 -37.93 22.94 -28.64
N VAL A 256 -38.53 21.82 -29.00
CA VAL A 256 -38.19 20.65 -29.81
C VAL A 256 -37.60 20.92 -31.22
N SER A 257 -36.64 20.10 -31.66
CA SER A 257 -36.56 19.45 -33.00
C SER A 257 -35.51 18.31 -32.94
N ARG A 258 -35.85 17.01 -33.12
CA ARG A 258 -36.14 16.19 -34.34
C ARG A 258 -34.92 15.83 -35.21
N PHE A 259 -34.70 14.51 -35.34
CA PHE A 259 -33.90 13.73 -36.33
C PHE A 259 -32.36 13.91 -36.27
N ASP A 260 -31.50 12.93 -36.54
CA ASP A 260 -31.65 11.62 -37.19
C ASP A 260 -30.52 10.65 -36.78
N SER A 261 -30.81 9.35 -36.92
CA SER A 261 -29.90 8.22 -36.76
C SER A 261 -29.10 7.96 -38.04
N GLU A 262 -27.77 8.13 -38.03
CA GLU A 262 -26.85 7.52 -39.01
C GLU A 262 -25.38 7.84 -38.65
N ALA A 263 -24.65 6.90 -38.04
CA ALA A 263 -23.18 6.81 -38.10
C ALA A 263 -22.69 5.53 -37.39
N PHE A 264 -23.18 4.37 -37.82
CA PHE A 264 -22.63 3.07 -37.45
C PHE A 264 -22.03 2.43 -38.71
N GLU A 265 -20.94 3.00 -39.24
CA GLU A 265 -20.03 2.33 -40.16
C GLU A 265 -18.82 3.23 -40.43
N ARG A 266 -17.64 2.63 -40.63
CA ARG A 266 -16.30 3.22 -40.89
C ARG A 266 -15.41 3.45 -39.66
N ARG A 267 -14.87 2.37 -39.13
CA ARG A 267 -13.44 2.24 -38.77
C ARG A 267 -13.01 0.79 -38.65
N GLY A 268 -13.32 0.00 -39.68
CA GLY A 268 -12.61 -1.22 -40.02
C GLY A 268 -11.92 -1.01 -41.36
N GLN A 269 -10.70 -1.54 -41.52
CA GLN A 269 -9.86 -1.50 -42.72
C GLN A 269 -8.87 -0.33 -42.84
N ARG A 270 -7.71 -0.49 -42.20
CA ARG A 270 -6.43 -0.16 -42.85
C ARG A 270 -5.34 -1.00 -42.20
N LEU A 271 -4.90 -2.06 -42.90
CA LEU A 271 -3.55 -2.65 -42.89
C LEU A 271 -3.61 -4.07 -43.49
N LYS A 272 -3.65 -4.16 -44.82
CA LYS A 272 -3.11 -5.29 -45.59
C LYS A 272 -2.61 -4.75 -46.93
N ARG A 273 -1.28 -4.77 -47.09
CA ARG A 273 -0.50 -5.06 -48.32
C ARG A 273 0.82 -4.30 -48.29
N LYS A 274 1.90 -5.03 -48.03
CA LYS A 274 3.03 -5.14 -48.97
C LYS A 274 3.86 -6.37 -48.59
N SER A 275 3.73 -7.38 -49.44
CA SER A 275 4.55 -8.58 -49.50
C SER A 275 5.73 -8.33 -50.44
N GLY A 276 6.90 -8.84 -50.06
CA GLY A 276 7.91 -9.38 -50.95
C GLY A 276 8.90 -8.38 -51.56
N GLU A 277 10.14 -8.42 -51.07
CA GLU A 277 11.28 -8.78 -51.93
C GLU A 277 12.48 -9.22 -51.08
N PHE A 278 13.13 -10.27 -51.58
CA PHE A 278 14.34 -10.90 -51.07
C PHE A 278 15.55 -9.98 -51.16
N LEU A 279 16.52 -10.12 -50.24
CA LEU A 279 17.94 -10.19 -50.58
C LEU A 279 18.77 -10.68 -49.38
N SER A 280 19.45 -11.80 -49.61
CA SER A 280 20.50 -12.41 -48.81
C SER A 280 21.75 -11.54 -48.76
N VAL A 281 22.34 -11.33 -47.57
CA VAL A 281 23.78 -11.03 -47.46
C VAL A 281 24.39 -11.76 -46.27
N SER A 282 25.47 -12.45 -46.60
CA SER A 282 26.33 -13.34 -45.85
C SER A 282 27.23 -12.65 -44.80
N VAL A 283 27.50 -13.39 -43.74
CA VAL A 283 28.51 -13.14 -42.70
C VAL A 283 29.92 -13.49 -43.25
N PRO A 284 30.97 -12.73 -42.91
CA PRO A 284 32.33 -13.26 -42.88
C PRO A 284 32.79 -13.53 -41.44
N ARG A 285 33.26 -14.76 -41.20
CA ARG A 285 34.19 -15.08 -40.11
C ARG A 285 35.61 -14.72 -40.55
N VAL A 286 36.36 -14.04 -39.70
CA VAL A 286 37.74 -14.38 -39.29
C VAL A 286 37.84 -14.09 -37.80
#